data_AF-A0A940TG45-F1
#
_entry.id   AF-A0A940TG45-F1
#
_cell.length_a   1.000
_cell.length_b   1.000
_cell.length_c   1.000
_cell.angle_alpha   90.00
_cell.angle_beta   90.00
_cell.angle_gamma   90.00
#
_symmetry.space_group_name_H-M   'P 1'
#
loop_
_entity.id
_entity.type
_entity.pdbx_description
1 polymer ?
#
loop_
_entity_poly.entity_id
_entity_poly.type
_entity_poly.pdbx_seq_one_letter_code
_entity_poly.pdbx_strand_id
1 'polypeptide(L)'
;MKRYHKFFALLLVFLLIFCACGQSKDSISEGAEATVKAVLTCPNEELYSDAITMPIGLGVKLTEEQKAAIEAATQQTLDNWANAIGAYHTKEGLQQLINNGAQKYLVFADDGIPVELIDYTLTEKGEKYEIVTANIKLNGEELQVEFTFRTGDGDNGKFYRTEICEKAVDAK
;
A
#
# COMPACT_ATOMS: atom_id res chain seq x y z
N MET A 1 -52.44 24.89 7.64
CA MET A 1 -51.38 23.89 7.96
C MET A 1 -51.39 22.79 6.92
N LYS A 2 -50.20 22.28 6.55
CA LYS A 2 -49.91 21.20 5.59
C LYS A 2 -49.95 21.56 4.09
N ARG A 3 -48.79 21.99 3.54
CA ARG A 3 -48.32 21.66 2.17
C ARG A 3 -46.97 22.31 1.84
N TYR A 4 -45.92 22.03 2.63
CA TYR A 4 -44.54 22.45 2.27
C TYR A 4 -43.48 21.35 2.44
N HIS A 5 -43.85 20.11 2.80
CA HIS A 5 -42.88 19.04 3.06
C HIS A 5 -42.34 18.33 1.81
N LYS A 6 -42.84 18.63 0.60
CA LYS A 6 -42.34 17.97 -0.63
C LYS A 6 -41.25 18.73 -1.38
N PHE A 7 -41.11 20.04 -1.15
CA PHE A 7 -40.01 20.82 -1.76
C PHE A 7 -38.71 20.75 -0.95
N PHE A 8 -38.79 20.52 0.36
CA PHE A 8 -37.61 20.46 1.22
C PHE A 8 -36.80 19.15 1.02
N ALA A 9 -37.47 18.06 0.64
CA ALA A 9 -36.81 16.79 0.38
C ALA A 9 -36.02 16.77 -0.94
N LEU A 10 -36.37 17.61 -1.92
CA LEU A 10 -35.67 17.66 -3.21
C LEU A 10 -34.40 18.53 -3.16
N LEU A 11 -34.35 19.52 -2.26
CA LEU A 11 -33.16 20.38 -2.08
C LEU A 11 -32.02 19.65 -1.36
N LEU A 12 -32.35 18.65 -0.53
CA LEU A 12 -31.37 17.85 0.20
C LEU A 12 -30.65 16.82 -0.69
N VAL A 13 -31.27 16.40 -1.79
CA VAL A 13 -30.66 15.46 -2.75
C VAL A 13 -29.67 16.17 -3.68
N PHE A 14 -29.84 17.47 -3.93
CA PHE A 14 -28.91 18.24 -4.77
C PHE A 14 -27.61 18.63 -4.03
N LEU A 15 -27.64 18.72 -2.70
CA LEU A 15 -26.46 18.97 -1.85
C LEU A 15 -25.53 17.76 -1.70
N LEU A 16 -25.99 16.54 -2.04
CA LEU A 16 -25.17 15.34 -1.99
C LEU A 16 -24.40 15.05 -3.29
N ILE A 17 -24.59 15.88 -4.34
CA ILE A 17 -23.87 15.73 -5.63
C ILE A 17 -22.62 16.63 -5.69
N PHE A 18 -22.40 17.49 -4.69
CA PHE A 18 -21.20 18.33 -4.56
C PHE A 18 -20.29 17.85 -3.41
N CYS A 19 -20.07 16.54 -3.26
CA CYS A 19 -18.80 16.07 -2.72
C CYS A 19 -17.83 15.90 -3.88
N ALA A 20 -17.53 17.01 -4.55
CA ALA A 20 -16.26 17.14 -5.24
C ALA A 20 -15.23 17.08 -4.11
N CYS A 21 -14.69 15.89 -3.87
CA CYS A 21 -13.60 15.63 -2.95
C CYS A 21 -12.40 16.44 -3.44
N GLY A 22 -12.37 17.72 -3.08
CA GLY A 22 -11.18 18.54 -3.21
C GLY A 22 -10.21 18.03 -2.17
N GLN A 23 -9.44 16.99 -2.50
CA GLN A 23 -8.25 16.61 -1.75
C GLN A 23 -7.40 17.88 -1.63
N SER A 24 -7.20 18.37 -0.40
CA SER A 24 -6.29 19.48 -0.17
C SER A 24 -4.92 19.09 -0.73
N LYS A 25 -4.29 20.00 -1.48
CA LYS A 25 -2.95 19.77 -2.06
C LYS A 25 -1.87 19.46 -1.02
N ASP A 26 -2.17 19.68 0.27
CA ASP A 26 -1.26 19.50 1.39
C ASP A 26 -1.54 18.22 2.20
N SER A 27 -2.45 17.34 1.75
CA SER A 27 -2.74 16.07 2.40
C SER A 27 -2.16 14.87 1.64
N ILE A 28 -1.85 13.81 2.38
CA ILE A 28 -1.48 12.51 1.82
C ILE A 28 -2.68 11.99 1.02
N SER A 29 -2.45 11.52 -0.21
CA SER A 29 -3.52 10.89 -0.99
C SER A 29 -3.93 9.56 -0.36
N GLU A 30 -5.21 9.23 -0.50
CA GLU A 30 -5.77 7.97 0.01
C GLU A 30 -4.97 6.75 -0.46
N GLY A 31 -4.53 6.74 -1.72
CA GLY A 31 -3.73 5.66 -2.26
C GLY A 31 -2.34 5.57 -1.64
N ALA A 32 -1.67 6.70 -1.41
CA ALA A 32 -0.36 6.73 -0.77
C ALA A 32 -0.46 6.23 0.68
N GLU A 33 -1.47 6.70 1.43
CA GLU A 33 -1.74 6.26 2.80
C GLU A 33 -2.06 4.75 2.88
N ALA A 34 -2.94 4.26 2.01
CA ALA A 34 -3.29 2.84 1.94
C ALA A 34 -2.05 1.97 1.65
N THR A 35 -1.17 2.44 0.77
CA THR A 35 0.07 1.73 0.41
C THR A 35 1.05 1.67 1.58
N VAL A 36 1.29 2.80 2.24
CA VAL A 36 2.16 2.87 3.43
C VAL A 36 1.66 1.90 4.50
N LYS A 37 0.36 1.90 4.79
CA LYS A 37 -0.23 0.98 5.76
C LYS A 37 -0.13 -0.48 5.35
N ALA A 38 -0.40 -0.80 4.08
CA ALA A 38 -0.30 -2.16 3.57
C ALA A 38 1.13 -2.73 3.73
N VAL A 39 2.14 -1.90 3.50
CA VAL A 39 3.55 -2.29 3.58
C VAL A 39 4.10 -2.33 5.02
N LEU A 40 3.67 -1.41 5.88
CA LEU A 40 4.30 -1.19 7.20
C LEU A 40 3.45 -1.62 8.40
N THR A 41 2.19 -1.98 8.21
CA THR A 41 1.37 -2.58 9.28
C THR A 41 1.66 -4.08 9.33
N CYS A 42 2.55 -4.49 10.23
CA CYS A 42 3.07 -5.84 10.30
C CYS A 42 2.74 -6.52 11.65
N PRO A 43 2.67 -7.86 11.71
CA PRO A 43 2.66 -8.78 10.57
C PRO A 43 1.37 -8.66 9.74
N ASN A 44 1.41 -9.13 8.49
CA ASN A 44 0.23 -9.15 7.61
C ASN A 44 0.20 -10.45 6.79
N GLU A 45 -0.47 -11.47 7.34
CA GLU A 45 -0.59 -12.81 6.76
C GLU A 45 -1.38 -12.83 5.43
N GLU A 46 -2.19 -11.80 5.16
CA GLU A 46 -2.91 -11.69 3.89
C GLU A 46 -1.97 -11.27 2.75
N LEU A 47 -1.01 -10.38 3.04
CA LEU A 47 -0.10 -9.81 2.05
C LEU A 47 1.24 -10.56 1.95
N TYR A 48 1.56 -11.41 2.91
CA TYR A 48 2.74 -12.28 2.90
C TYR A 48 2.55 -13.51 3.78
N SER A 49 3.09 -14.65 3.35
CA SER A 49 3.19 -15.88 4.15
C SER A 49 4.36 -16.71 3.62
N ASP A 50 5.00 -17.50 4.50
CA ASP A 50 6.03 -18.49 4.11
C ASP A 50 5.56 -19.41 2.95
N ALA A 51 4.25 -19.65 2.81
CA ALA A 51 3.70 -20.59 1.83
C ALA A 51 3.99 -20.21 0.37
N ILE A 52 4.34 -18.93 0.11
CA ILE A 52 4.73 -18.46 -1.23
C ILE A 52 6.23 -18.64 -1.50
N THR A 53 7.02 -19.06 -0.51
CA THR A 53 8.45 -19.24 -0.67
C THR A 53 8.78 -20.56 -1.34
N MET A 54 9.66 -20.49 -2.35
CA MET A 54 10.14 -21.67 -3.05
C MET A 54 11.46 -22.13 -2.43
N PRO A 55 11.56 -23.36 -1.90
CA PRO A 55 12.83 -23.85 -1.37
C PRO A 55 13.84 -23.97 -2.51
N ILE A 56 15.00 -23.35 -2.34
CA ILE A 56 16.12 -23.38 -3.29
C ILE A 56 17.33 -24.08 -2.64
N GLY A 57 17.95 -25.01 -3.36
CA GLY A 57 19.12 -25.74 -2.86
C GLY A 57 19.52 -26.92 -3.75
N LEU A 58 20.80 -27.32 -3.69
CA LEU A 58 21.30 -28.47 -4.43
C LEU A 58 20.59 -29.74 -3.93
N GLY A 59 19.91 -30.44 -4.84
CA GLY A 59 19.16 -31.66 -4.51
C GLY A 59 17.69 -31.43 -4.09
N VAL A 60 17.24 -30.17 -4.02
CA VAL A 60 15.81 -29.87 -3.82
C VAL A 60 15.03 -30.30 -5.07
N LYS A 61 14.06 -31.19 -4.89
CA LYS A 61 13.07 -31.57 -5.90
C LYS A 61 11.69 -31.37 -5.33
N LEU A 62 10.98 -30.38 -5.85
CA LEU A 62 9.57 -30.18 -5.54
C LEU A 62 8.73 -31.20 -6.31
N THR A 63 7.80 -31.83 -5.60
CA THR A 63 6.70 -32.58 -6.21
C THR A 63 5.77 -31.63 -6.96
N GLU A 64 5.00 -32.14 -7.92
CA GLU A 64 4.01 -31.33 -8.62
C GLU A 64 2.93 -30.78 -7.67
N GLU A 65 2.58 -31.52 -6.62
CA GLU A 65 1.66 -31.06 -5.58
C GLU A 65 2.22 -29.85 -4.82
N GLN A 66 3.50 -29.88 -4.44
CA GLN A 66 4.14 -28.73 -3.79
C GLN A 66 4.22 -27.51 -4.71
N LYS A 67 4.52 -27.70 -6.00
CA LYS A 67 4.51 -26.59 -6.97
C LYS A 67 3.12 -25.97 -7.10
N ALA A 68 2.09 -26.79 -7.23
CA ALA A 68 0.71 -26.33 -7.33
C ALA A 68 0.25 -25.58 -6.07
N ALA A 69 0.65 -26.05 -4.88
CA ALA A 69 0.36 -25.38 -3.63
C ALA A 69 1.04 -24.00 -3.53
N ILE A 70 2.33 -23.90 -3.89
CA ILE A 70 3.07 -22.62 -3.90
C ILE A 70 2.45 -21.66 -4.93
N GLU A 71 2.09 -22.14 -6.11
CA GLU A 71 1.45 -21.32 -7.16
C GLU A 71 0.09 -20.79 -6.70
N ALA A 72 -0.74 -21.64 -6.08
CA ALA A 72 -2.03 -21.22 -5.53
C ALA A 72 -1.87 -20.18 -4.40
N ALA A 73 -0.92 -20.39 -3.47
CA ALA A 73 -0.62 -19.42 -2.42
C ALA A 73 -0.12 -18.09 -3.00
N THR A 74 0.77 -18.15 -4.00
CA THR A 74 1.28 -16.97 -4.70
C THR A 74 0.15 -16.18 -5.36
N GLN A 75 -0.74 -16.85 -6.08
CA GLN A 75 -1.88 -16.19 -6.73
C GLN A 75 -2.82 -15.55 -5.71
N GLN A 76 -3.12 -16.25 -4.61
CA GLN A 76 -3.95 -15.71 -3.54
C GLN A 76 -3.32 -14.46 -2.91
N THR A 77 -2.01 -14.47 -2.66
CA THR A 77 -1.30 -13.28 -2.14
C THR A 77 -1.35 -12.13 -3.14
N LEU A 78 -1.16 -12.37 -4.44
CA LEU A 78 -1.29 -11.33 -5.47
C LEU A 78 -2.71 -10.75 -5.54
N ASP A 79 -3.74 -11.59 -5.39
CA ASP A 79 -5.14 -11.15 -5.34
C ASP A 79 -5.40 -10.29 -4.09
N ASN A 80 -4.82 -10.65 -2.94
CA ASN A 80 -4.92 -9.86 -1.70
C ASN A 80 -4.26 -8.49 -1.86
N TRP A 81 -3.08 -8.40 -2.49
CA TRP A 81 -2.44 -7.13 -2.84
C TRP A 81 -3.32 -6.27 -3.77
N ALA A 82 -3.91 -6.90 -4.79
CA ALA A 82 -4.81 -6.21 -5.72
C ALA A 82 -6.07 -5.68 -5.01
N ASN A 83 -6.63 -6.44 -4.08
CA ASN A 83 -7.77 -6.03 -3.27
C ASN A 83 -7.42 -4.89 -2.30
N ALA A 84 -6.25 -4.94 -1.67
CA ALA A 84 -5.82 -3.96 -0.68
C ALA A 84 -5.53 -2.59 -1.31
N ILE A 85 -4.76 -2.56 -2.40
CA ILE A 85 -4.22 -1.31 -2.96
C ILE A 85 -4.24 -1.22 -4.50
N GLY A 86 -4.80 -2.22 -5.20
CA GLY A 86 -4.83 -2.25 -6.66
C GLY A 86 -5.74 -1.21 -7.31
N ALA A 87 -6.68 -0.64 -6.55
CA ALA A 87 -7.47 0.50 -7.03
C ALA A 87 -6.61 1.74 -7.30
N TYR A 88 -5.50 1.91 -6.57
CA TYR A 88 -4.62 3.09 -6.61
C TYR A 88 -3.39 2.92 -7.50
N HIS A 89 -3.13 1.71 -8.00
CA HIS A 89 -1.96 1.41 -8.83
C HIS A 89 -2.39 0.97 -10.23
N THR A 90 -1.54 1.26 -11.22
CA THR A 90 -1.58 0.51 -12.48
C THR A 90 -1.20 -0.95 -12.19
N LYS A 91 -1.56 -1.87 -13.09
CA LYS A 91 -1.22 -3.29 -12.90
C LYS A 91 0.29 -3.47 -12.79
N GLU A 92 1.03 -2.81 -13.67
CA GLU A 92 2.48 -2.83 -13.73
C GLU A 92 3.11 -2.14 -12.52
N GLY A 93 2.50 -1.05 -12.04
CA GLY A 93 2.95 -0.32 -10.85
C GLY A 93 2.79 -1.15 -9.58
N LEU A 94 1.68 -1.86 -9.42
CA LEU A 94 1.48 -2.77 -8.29
C LEU A 94 2.49 -3.92 -8.33
N GLN A 95 2.68 -4.54 -9.49
CA GLN A 95 3.67 -5.60 -9.65
C GLN A 95 5.09 -5.11 -9.32
N GLN A 96 5.43 -3.90 -9.77
CA GLN A 96 6.72 -3.28 -9.49
C GLN A 96 6.91 -3.02 -7.99
N LEU A 97 5.88 -2.52 -7.30
CA LEU A 97 5.91 -2.30 -5.86
C LEU A 97 6.17 -3.60 -5.08
N ILE A 98 5.41 -4.66 -5.39
CA ILE A 98 5.55 -5.97 -4.74
C ILE A 98 6.96 -6.52 -4.94
N ASN A 99 7.49 -6.43 -6.16
CA ASN A 99 8.82 -6.94 -6.51
C ASN A 99 9.98 -6.11 -5.95
N ASN A 100 9.77 -4.82 -5.67
CA ASN A 100 10.82 -3.88 -5.28
C ASN A 100 10.66 -3.36 -3.84
N GLY A 101 10.43 -4.27 -2.91
CA GLY A 101 10.67 -3.98 -1.49
C GLY A 101 9.43 -3.86 -0.61
N ALA A 102 8.21 -3.87 -1.17
CA ALA A 102 6.99 -3.89 -0.36
C ALA A 102 6.93 -5.09 0.60
N GLN A 103 7.47 -6.24 0.17
CA GLN A 103 7.48 -7.46 0.99
C GLN A 103 8.54 -7.45 2.09
N LYS A 104 9.55 -6.58 2.05
CA LYS A 104 10.71 -6.62 2.98
C LYS A 104 10.27 -6.62 4.44
N TYR A 105 9.41 -5.68 4.83
CA TYR A 105 8.95 -5.54 6.21
C TYR A 105 7.99 -6.65 6.64
N LEU A 106 7.20 -7.16 5.69
CA LEU A 106 6.32 -8.30 5.94
C LEU A 106 7.12 -9.58 6.20
N VAL A 107 8.19 -9.82 5.42
CA VAL A 107 9.15 -10.92 5.61
C VAL A 107 9.83 -10.80 6.97
N PHE A 108 10.30 -9.60 7.33
CA PHE A 108 10.90 -9.38 8.65
C PHE A 108 9.96 -9.75 9.80
N ALA A 109 8.70 -9.33 9.72
CA ALA A 109 7.73 -9.66 10.76
C ALA A 109 7.40 -11.15 10.82
N ASP A 110 7.32 -11.83 9.67
CA ASP A 110 7.15 -13.30 9.59
C ASP A 110 8.35 -14.05 10.18
N ASP A 111 9.57 -13.56 9.93
CA ASP A 111 10.83 -14.04 10.54
C ASP A 111 10.97 -13.69 12.04
N GLY A 112 9.96 -13.06 12.64
CA GLY A 112 9.93 -12.69 14.05
C GLY A 112 10.73 -11.45 14.41
N ILE A 113 11.15 -10.65 13.43
CA ILE A 113 11.77 -9.34 13.61
C ILE A 113 10.64 -8.30 13.72
N PRO A 114 10.38 -7.70 14.90
CA PRO A 114 9.24 -6.80 15.06
C PRO A 114 9.36 -5.55 14.20
N VAL A 115 8.26 -5.21 13.51
CA VAL A 115 8.09 -3.97 12.76
C VAL A 115 6.85 -3.24 13.27
N GLU A 116 7.03 -2.00 13.72
CA GLU A 116 5.94 -1.15 14.24
C GLU A 116 5.91 0.17 13.46
N LEU A 117 4.78 0.48 12.83
CA LEU A 117 4.53 1.80 12.25
C LEU A 117 4.19 2.79 13.36
N ILE A 118 5.02 3.83 13.52
CA ILE A 118 4.83 4.86 14.56
C ILE A 118 3.92 5.97 14.01
N ASP A 119 4.33 6.58 12.91
CA ASP A 119 3.56 7.60 12.20
C ASP A 119 4.00 7.70 10.73
N TYR A 120 3.31 8.55 9.96
CA TYR A 120 3.67 8.90 8.60
C TYR A 120 3.20 10.31 8.26
N THR A 121 3.97 11.00 7.42
CA THR A 121 3.74 12.40 7.06
C THR A 121 4.02 12.66 5.60
N LEU A 122 3.30 13.63 5.02
CA LEU A 122 3.58 14.12 3.68
C LEU A 122 4.90 14.92 3.72
N THR A 123 5.88 14.49 2.95
CA THR A 123 7.17 15.19 2.82
C THR A 123 7.13 16.19 1.68
N GLU A 124 6.66 15.75 0.52
CA GLU A 124 6.60 16.59 -0.68
C GLU A 124 5.47 16.13 -1.58
N LYS A 125 4.83 17.07 -2.28
CA LYS A 125 3.82 16.77 -3.29
C LYS A 125 3.97 17.68 -4.49
N GLY A 126 4.11 17.07 -5.66
CA GLY A 126 4.09 17.75 -6.95
C GLY A 126 2.89 17.34 -7.78
N GLU A 127 2.88 17.79 -9.04
CA GLU A 127 1.78 17.48 -9.97
C GLU A 127 1.70 15.98 -10.31
N LYS A 128 2.86 15.31 -10.39
CA LYS A 128 2.99 13.91 -10.84
C LYS A 128 3.68 12.99 -9.83
N TYR A 129 3.86 13.47 -8.60
CA TYR A 129 4.50 12.69 -7.56
C TYR A 129 4.04 13.11 -6.17
N GLU A 130 4.18 12.17 -5.24
CA GLU A 130 3.92 12.35 -3.82
C GLU A 130 5.00 11.60 -3.04
N ILE A 131 5.57 12.23 -2.02
CA ILE A 131 6.58 11.65 -1.15
C ILE A 131 6.02 11.60 0.27
N VAL A 132 5.94 10.39 0.82
CA VAL A 132 5.49 10.14 2.20
C VAL A 132 6.64 9.54 2.98
N THR A 133 6.98 10.13 4.12
CA THR A 133 7.95 9.54 5.06
C THR A 133 7.19 8.92 6.22
N ALA A 134 7.43 7.64 6.44
CA ALA A 134 6.96 6.88 7.60
C ALA A 134 8.08 6.70 8.62
N ASN A 135 7.80 6.92 9.89
CA ASN A 135 8.70 6.53 10.97
C ASN A 135 8.27 5.15 11.47
N ILE A 136 9.20 4.21 11.52
CA ILE A 136 8.94 2.87 12.04
C ILE A 136 9.96 2.49 13.11
N LYS A 137 9.60 1.50 13.92
CA LYS A 137 10.51 0.77 14.79
C LYS A 137 10.78 -0.60 14.19
N LEU A 138 12.03 -0.87 13.82
CA LEU A 138 12.48 -2.19 13.34
C LEU A 138 13.40 -2.79 14.39
N ASN A 139 13.01 -3.93 14.96
CA ASN A 139 13.77 -4.61 16.01
C ASN A 139 14.18 -3.70 17.18
N GLY A 140 13.33 -2.73 17.51
CA GLY A 140 13.59 -1.76 18.59
C GLY A 140 14.32 -0.48 18.16
N GLU A 141 14.86 -0.41 16.95
CA GLU A 141 15.55 0.78 16.41
C GLU A 141 14.61 1.63 15.55
N GLU A 142 14.65 2.95 15.74
CA GLU A 142 13.87 3.89 14.93
C GLU A 142 14.54 4.15 13.58
N LEU A 143 13.76 4.07 12.51
CA LEU A 143 14.21 4.39 11.15
C LEU A 143 13.12 5.10 10.35
N GLN A 144 13.54 5.77 9.28
CA GLN A 144 12.63 6.43 8.35
C GLN A 144 12.54 5.66 7.04
N VAL A 145 11.31 5.47 6.57
CA VAL A 145 11.01 4.84 5.29
C VAL A 145 10.31 5.86 4.41
N GLU A 146 10.96 6.23 3.31
CA GLU A 146 10.41 7.15 2.32
C GLU A 146 9.76 6.37 1.19
N PHE A 147 8.51 6.71 0.89
CA PHE A 147 7.75 6.23 -0.26
C PHE A 147 7.66 7.36 -1.28
N THR A 148 8.20 7.14 -2.47
CA THR A 148 8.00 8.06 -3.62
C THR A 148 7.02 7.43 -4.59
N PHE A 149 5.83 8.03 -4.67
CA PHE A 149 4.75 7.65 -5.58
C PHE A 149 4.81 8.49 -6.84
N ARG A 150 4.64 7.88 -8.02
CA ARG A 150 4.62 8.58 -9.30
C ARG A 150 3.38 8.25 -10.11
N THR A 151 2.77 9.29 -10.67
CA THR A 151 1.62 9.21 -11.59
C THR A 151 2.03 9.71 -12.98
N GLY A 152 1.48 9.13 -14.04
CA GLY A 152 1.75 9.49 -15.42
C GLY A 152 0.51 10.02 -16.13
N ASP A 153 0.72 10.68 -17.26
CA ASP A 153 -0.37 11.11 -18.14
C ASP A 153 -1.00 9.86 -18.76
N GLY A 154 -2.28 9.60 -18.49
CA GLY A 154 -2.99 8.42 -18.98
C GLY A 154 -3.20 7.32 -17.94
N ASP A 155 -2.62 7.43 -16.75
CA ASP A 155 -2.78 6.43 -15.68
C ASP A 155 -4.08 6.60 -14.87
N ASN A 156 -4.93 7.56 -15.25
CA ASN A 156 -6.17 7.90 -14.54
C ASN A 156 -5.95 8.21 -13.05
N GLY A 157 -4.81 8.84 -12.72
CA GLY A 157 -4.44 9.19 -11.35
C GLY A 157 -3.87 8.02 -10.53
N LYS A 158 -3.65 6.85 -11.14
CA LYS A 158 -3.03 5.70 -10.50
C LYS A 158 -1.51 5.80 -10.49
N PHE A 159 -0.89 5.19 -9.49
CA PHE A 159 0.56 5.10 -9.41
C PHE A 159 1.08 4.04 -10.38
N TYR A 160 1.95 4.45 -11.30
CA TYR A 160 2.67 3.52 -12.18
C TYR A 160 4.01 3.07 -11.60
N ARG A 161 4.51 3.77 -10.58
CA ARG A 161 5.75 3.45 -9.87
C ARG A 161 5.69 3.92 -8.43
N THR A 162 6.20 3.06 -7.55
CA THR A 162 6.41 3.35 -6.13
C THR A 162 7.82 2.91 -5.75
N GLU A 163 8.60 3.83 -5.19
CA GLU A 163 9.98 3.60 -4.72
C GLU A 163 9.97 3.64 -3.19
N ILE A 164 10.67 2.69 -2.54
CA ILE A 164 10.78 2.58 -1.08
C ILE A 164 12.26 2.71 -0.71
N CYS A 165 12.61 3.69 0.11
CA CYS A 165 13.97 3.97 0.53
C CYS A 165 14.07 4.12 2.05
N GLU A 166 15.01 3.41 2.67
CA GLU A 166 15.34 3.60 4.09
C GLU A 166 16.31 4.77 4.24
N LYS A 167 16.04 5.64 5.21
CA LYS A 167 16.93 6.70 5.66
C LYS A 167 17.28 6.42 7.12
N ALA A 168 18.57 6.45 7.42
CA ALA A 168 19.02 6.48 8.80
C ALA A 168 18.51 7.77 9.44
N VAL A 169 17.94 7.65 10.65
CA VAL A 169 17.63 8.83 11.45
C VAL A 169 18.96 9.36 11.96
N ASP A 170 19.35 10.57 11.53
CA ASP A 170 20.55 11.22 12.05
C ASP A 170 20.45 11.31 13.57
N ALA A 171 21.38 10.66 14.28
CA ALA A 171 21.46 10.73 15.72
C ALA A 171 21.68 12.20 16.14
N LYS A 172 20.72 12.77 16.87
CA LYS A 172 20.83 14.11 17.44
C LYS A 172 21.81 14.15 18.60
#